data_AF-A0A945UA79-F1
#
_entry.id   AF-A0A945UA79-F1
#
_cell.length_a   1.000
_cell.length_b   1.000
_cell.length_c   1.000
_cell.angle_alpha   90.00
_cell.angle_beta   90.00
_cell.angle_gamma   90.00
#
_symmetry.space_group_name_H-M   'P 1'
#
loop_
_entity.id
_entity.type
_entity.pdbx_description
1 polymer ?
#
loop_
_entity_poly.entity_id
_entity_poly.type
_entity_poly.pdbx_seq_one_letter_code
_entity_poly.pdbx_strand_id
1 'polypeptide(L)'
;MKPVFFALIVLFDLIIFAQPGWAYDKETTACLEQIKPLLKKKDQVAELDGIWGLFQKTPEFRDNSTQSINLDRSINTILFHLDYLCTTLHGIPFNELANYVSKNLAEKDEAQFRKELLVLGRGKEELDIWFKFITFAIANEHRVLLPQNISRTIKLSTPYFEKYLELAEYIERKEGLNIIIEQTENLIDQIDLFLNSDPSLSQSVFENSQVPYVDWDENHGGS
;
A
#
# COMPACT_ATOMS: atom_id res chain seq x y z
N MET A 1 11.48 50.90 55.46
CA MET A 1 10.97 50.41 54.16
C MET A 1 11.84 49.24 53.73
N LYS A 2 11.29 48.03 53.62
CA LYS A 2 11.99 46.81 53.20
C LYS A 2 11.61 46.52 51.75
N PRO A 3 12.54 46.15 50.85
CA PRO A 3 12.16 45.57 49.56
C PRO A 3 11.91 44.08 49.76
N VAL A 4 10.70 43.62 49.41
CA VAL A 4 10.39 42.19 49.32
C VAL A 4 10.57 41.78 47.87
N PHE A 5 11.49 40.83 47.68
CA PHE A 5 11.73 40.07 46.46
C PHE A 5 10.41 39.50 45.91
N PHE A 6 10.06 39.83 44.67
CA PHE A 6 9.13 39.03 43.88
C PHE A 6 9.95 38.18 42.90
N ALA A 7 10.15 36.91 43.30
CA ALA A 7 10.74 35.90 42.44
C ALA A 7 9.74 35.55 41.33
N LEU A 8 10.14 35.77 40.09
CA LEU A 8 9.42 35.31 38.90
C LEU A 8 9.59 33.78 38.82
N ILE A 9 8.55 33.03 39.17
CA ILE A 9 8.48 31.60 38.91
C ILE A 9 8.02 31.43 37.46
N VAL A 10 8.99 31.20 36.57
CA VAL A 10 8.72 30.71 35.21
C VAL A 10 8.49 29.21 35.33
N LEU A 11 7.22 28.81 35.48
CA LEU A 11 6.79 27.42 35.28
C LEU A 11 6.82 27.16 33.77
N PHE A 12 7.93 26.59 33.33
CA PHE A 12 8.10 26.04 32.00
C PHE A 12 7.33 24.72 31.96
N ASP A 13 6.02 24.79 31.72
CA ASP A 13 5.21 23.62 31.41
C ASP A 13 5.67 23.08 30.05
N LEU A 14 6.64 22.16 30.09
CA LEU A 14 6.91 21.18 29.04
C LEU A 14 5.70 20.24 28.96
N ILE A 15 4.58 20.75 28.43
CA ILE A 15 3.56 19.91 27.84
C ILE A 15 4.19 19.41 26.55
N ILE A 16 4.84 18.25 26.65
CA ILE A 16 5.10 17.40 25.49
C ILE A 16 3.72 17.14 24.90
N PHE A 17 3.39 17.86 23.82
CA PHE A 17 2.36 17.44 22.88
C PHE A 17 2.82 16.09 22.34
N ALA A 18 2.47 15.02 23.05
CA ALA A 18 2.35 13.71 22.45
C ALA A 18 1.23 13.84 21.44
N GLN A 19 1.59 14.25 20.21
CA GLN A 19 0.77 13.98 19.05
C GLN A 19 0.41 12.49 19.14
N PRO A 20 -0.88 12.10 19.01
CA PRO A 20 -1.22 10.71 18.81
C PRO A 20 -0.70 10.32 17.42
N GLY A 21 0.60 10.07 17.33
CA GLY A 21 1.09 9.14 16.34
C GLY A 21 0.33 7.87 16.61
N TRP A 22 -0.44 7.40 15.64
CA TRP A 22 -1.06 6.09 15.67
C TRP A 22 0.08 5.08 15.76
N ALA A 23 0.55 4.82 16.98
CA ALA A 23 1.54 3.81 17.23
C ALA A 23 0.84 2.49 16.92
N TYR A 24 1.31 1.82 15.88
CA TYR A 24 0.85 0.48 15.56
C TYR A 24 0.93 -0.40 16.80
N ASP A 25 -0.05 -1.29 16.96
CA ASP A 25 0.03 -2.29 18.01
C ASP A 25 1.24 -3.20 17.82
N LYS A 26 1.55 -3.99 18.84
CA LYS A 26 2.74 -4.83 18.86
C LYS A 26 2.75 -5.85 17.72
N GLU A 27 1.61 -6.42 17.35
CA GLU A 27 1.52 -7.43 16.30
C GLU A 27 1.69 -6.80 14.91
N THR A 28 1.03 -5.67 14.66
CA THR A 28 1.22 -4.89 13.42
C THR A 28 2.67 -4.46 13.26
N THR A 29 3.29 -3.94 14.34
CA THR A 29 4.72 -3.58 14.33
C THR A 29 5.60 -4.79 14.02
N ALA A 30 5.37 -5.93 14.68
CA ALA A 30 6.14 -7.15 14.45
C ALA A 30 5.94 -7.73 13.03
N CYS A 31 4.78 -7.51 12.41
CA CYS A 31 4.52 -7.88 11.02
C CYS A 31 5.34 -6.99 10.06
N LEU A 32 5.29 -5.67 10.24
CA LEU A 32 6.04 -4.71 9.42
C LEU A 32 7.56 -4.91 9.52
N GLU A 33 8.08 -5.26 10.71
CA GLU A 33 9.51 -5.60 10.87
C GLU A 33 9.94 -6.78 9.99
N GLN A 34 9.05 -7.74 9.71
CA GLN A 34 9.36 -8.88 8.84
C GLN A 34 9.47 -8.49 7.36
N ILE A 35 8.86 -7.37 6.94
CA ILE A 35 8.93 -6.86 5.56
C ILE A 35 10.26 -6.13 5.31
N LYS A 36 10.89 -5.54 6.34
CA LYS A 36 12.12 -4.75 6.19
C LYS A 36 13.24 -5.42 5.39
N PRO A 37 13.54 -6.73 5.55
CA PRO A 37 14.55 -7.40 4.73
C PRO A 37 14.23 -7.42 3.23
N LEU A 38 12.94 -7.40 2.85
CA LEU A 38 12.50 -7.31 1.45
C LEU A 38 12.65 -5.88 0.95
N LEU A 39 12.21 -4.91 1.75
CA LEU A 39 12.38 -3.48 1.45
C LEU A 39 13.85 -3.13 1.22
N LYS A 40 14.74 -3.62 2.10
CA LYS A 40 16.19 -3.44 1.95
C LYS A 40 16.71 -3.94 0.59
N LYS A 41 16.26 -5.12 0.13
CA LYS A 41 16.66 -5.64 -1.19
C LYS A 41 16.13 -4.76 -2.32
N LYS A 42 14.88 -4.28 -2.23
CA LYS A 42 14.34 -3.31 -3.19
C LYS A 42 15.17 -2.02 -3.22
N ASP A 43 15.57 -1.52 -2.06
CA ASP A 43 16.38 -0.30 -1.95
C ASP A 43 17.78 -0.51 -2.52
N GLN A 44 18.42 -1.66 -2.30
CA GLN A 44 19.69 -2.01 -2.93
C GLN A 44 19.60 -2.02 -4.47
N VAL A 45 18.49 -2.51 -5.04
CA VAL A 45 18.28 -2.43 -6.49
C VAL A 45 18.03 -0.99 -6.94
N ALA A 46 17.34 -0.18 -6.15
CA ALA A 46 17.15 1.24 -6.45
C ALA A 46 18.49 2.03 -6.42
N GLU A 47 19.43 1.66 -5.55
CA GLU A 47 20.81 2.20 -5.54
C GLU A 47 21.58 1.86 -6.83
N LEU A 48 21.18 0.79 -7.53
CA LEU A 48 21.65 0.41 -8.86
C LEU A 48 20.81 1.00 -10.01
N ASP A 49 20.04 2.07 -9.75
CA ASP A 49 19.11 2.73 -10.68
C ASP A 49 17.84 1.93 -11.05
N GLY A 50 17.54 0.84 -10.34
CA GLY A 50 16.41 -0.04 -10.66
C GLY A 50 16.68 -0.90 -11.92
N ILE A 51 15.87 -1.96 -12.13
CA ILE A 51 16.02 -2.78 -13.34
C ILE A 51 15.75 -1.93 -14.58
N TRP A 52 14.77 -1.02 -14.52
CA TRP A 52 14.51 -0.10 -15.63
C TRP A 52 15.71 0.78 -15.98
N GLY A 53 16.35 1.40 -14.99
CA GLY A 53 17.54 2.23 -15.22
C GLY A 53 18.69 1.42 -15.82
N LEU A 54 18.90 0.21 -15.34
CA LEU A 54 19.92 -0.72 -15.84
C LEU A 54 19.65 -1.15 -17.30
N PHE A 55 18.40 -1.44 -17.66
CA PHE A 55 17.99 -1.76 -19.03
C PHE A 55 18.21 -0.58 -19.98
N GLN A 56 17.90 0.65 -19.54
CA GLN A 56 18.10 1.86 -20.34
C GLN A 56 19.58 2.12 -20.64
N LYS A 57 20.45 1.88 -19.65
CA LYS A 57 21.90 2.10 -19.78
C LYS A 57 22.59 1.03 -20.62
N THR A 58 22.02 -0.17 -20.71
CA THR A 58 22.58 -1.32 -21.43
C THR A 58 22.03 -1.40 -22.86
N PRO A 59 22.82 -1.11 -23.91
CA PRO A 59 22.34 -1.05 -25.29
C PRO A 59 21.55 -2.29 -25.75
N GLU A 60 21.95 -3.47 -25.31
CA GLU A 60 21.36 -4.77 -25.62
C GLU A 60 19.92 -4.93 -25.10
N PHE A 61 19.52 -4.13 -24.10
CA PHE A 61 18.24 -4.27 -23.40
C PHE A 61 17.29 -3.09 -23.58
N ARG A 62 17.71 -2.02 -24.26
CA ARG A 62 16.91 -0.79 -24.40
C ARG A 62 15.50 -1.04 -24.95
N ASP A 63 15.38 -1.95 -25.92
CA ASP A 63 14.09 -2.28 -26.55
C ASP A 63 13.17 -3.10 -25.62
N ASN A 64 13.66 -3.59 -24.48
CA ASN A 64 12.92 -4.39 -23.50
C ASN A 64 12.54 -3.57 -22.25
N SER A 65 12.55 -2.24 -22.34
CA SER A 65 12.32 -1.36 -21.19
C SER A 65 10.94 -1.53 -20.53
N THR A 66 9.89 -1.82 -21.30
CA THR A 66 8.57 -2.12 -20.73
C THR A 66 8.62 -3.34 -19.80
N GLN A 67 9.39 -4.37 -20.18
CA GLN A 67 9.56 -5.56 -19.37
C GLN A 67 10.24 -5.25 -18.04
N SER A 68 11.30 -4.44 -18.05
CA SER A 68 11.97 -4.00 -16.81
C SER A 68 11.05 -3.19 -15.89
N ILE A 69 10.23 -2.29 -16.44
CA ILE A 69 9.24 -1.52 -15.67
C ILE A 69 8.21 -2.46 -15.04
N ASN A 70 7.77 -3.48 -15.77
CA ASN A 70 6.82 -4.46 -15.26
C ASN A 70 7.42 -5.27 -14.09
N LEU A 71 8.71 -5.63 -14.15
CA LEU A 71 9.36 -6.29 -13.02
C LEU A 71 9.46 -5.37 -11.79
N ASP A 72 9.90 -4.12 -11.97
CA ASP A 72 9.97 -3.14 -10.88
C ASP A 72 8.57 -2.94 -10.25
N ARG A 73 7.52 -2.84 -11.08
CA ARG A 73 6.12 -2.77 -10.65
C ARG A 73 5.69 -4.02 -9.88
N SER A 74 6.03 -5.21 -10.36
CA SER A 74 5.62 -6.48 -9.75
C SER A 74 6.21 -6.64 -8.34
N ILE A 75 7.48 -6.28 -8.15
CA ILE A 75 8.14 -6.26 -6.85
C ILE A 75 7.48 -5.27 -5.88
N ASN A 76 7.21 -4.05 -6.35
CA ASN A 76 6.50 -3.05 -5.56
C ASN A 76 5.08 -3.49 -5.19
N THR A 77 4.40 -4.22 -6.08
CA THR A 77 3.06 -4.75 -5.86
C THR A 77 3.06 -5.75 -4.71
N ILE A 78 4.04 -6.66 -4.64
CA ILE A 78 4.18 -7.57 -3.47
C ILE A 78 4.34 -6.75 -2.18
N LEU A 79 5.26 -5.78 -2.13
CA LEU A 79 5.49 -4.97 -0.92
C LEU A 79 4.23 -4.22 -0.49
N PHE A 80 3.52 -3.61 -1.44
CA PHE A 80 2.26 -2.92 -1.19
C PHE A 80 1.24 -3.84 -0.53
N HIS A 81 1.05 -5.05 -1.08
CA HIS A 81 0.10 -6.00 -0.52
C HIS A 81 0.52 -6.58 0.84
N LEU A 82 1.82 -6.80 1.07
CA LEU A 82 2.32 -7.22 2.38
C LEU A 82 2.15 -6.13 3.44
N ASP A 83 2.46 -4.88 3.09
CA ASP A 83 2.26 -3.73 3.98
C ASP A 83 0.79 -3.55 4.33
N TYR A 84 -0.09 -3.63 3.32
CA TYR A 84 -1.54 -3.60 3.52
C TYR A 84 -2.02 -4.72 4.47
N LEU A 85 -1.55 -5.96 4.28
CA LEU A 85 -1.91 -7.07 5.17
C LEU A 85 -1.45 -6.83 6.62
N CYS A 86 -0.25 -6.30 6.81
CA CYS A 86 0.25 -5.99 8.15
C CYS A 86 -0.52 -4.84 8.80
N THR A 87 -0.79 -3.76 8.06
CA THR A 87 -1.47 -2.56 8.59
C THR A 87 -2.97 -2.76 8.80
N THR A 88 -3.57 -3.78 8.17
CA THR A 88 -4.99 -4.16 8.32
C THR A 88 -5.20 -5.46 9.08
N LEU A 89 -4.22 -5.86 9.91
CA LEU A 89 -4.23 -7.12 10.67
C LEU A 89 -5.52 -7.31 11.49
N HIS A 90 -6.00 -6.22 12.07
CA HIS A 90 -7.16 -6.18 12.99
C HIS A 90 -8.41 -5.58 12.34
N GLY A 91 -8.46 -5.55 11.00
CA GLY A 91 -9.60 -5.03 10.24
C GLY A 91 -9.19 -3.96 9.23
N ILE A 92 -10.07 -3.71 8.27
CA ILE A 92 -9.87 -2.68 7.25
C ILE A 92 -10.47 -1.36 7.77
N PRO A 93 -9.66 -0.34 8.07
CA PRO A 93 -10.19 0.94 8.52
C PRO A 93 -11.02 1.59 7.42
N PHE A 94 -12.09 2.30 7.81
CA PHE A 94 -12.86 3.10 6.86
C PHE A 94 -12.00 4.19 6.25
N ASN A 95 -11.95 4.24 4.92
CA ASN A 95 -11.46 5.40 4.20
C ASN A 95 -12.45 6.57 4.27
N GLU A 96 -12.13 7.69 3.64
CA GLU A 96 -12.99 8.88 3.65
C GLU A 96 -14.39 8.60 3.09
N LEU A 97 -14.49 7.77 2.04
CA LEU A 97 -15.78 7.42 1.43
C LEU A 97 -16.61 6.58 2.39
N ALA A 98 -15.99 5.57 2.97
CA ALA A 98 -16.63 4.69 3.94
C ALA A 98 -17.12 5.49 5.15
N ASN A 99 -16.30 6.40 5.67
CA ASN A 99 -16.71 7.29 6.74
C ASN A 99 -17.88 8.21 6.33
N TYR A 100 -17.82 8.81 5.14
CA TYR A 100 -18.85 9.73 4.67
C TYR A 100 -20.21 9.04 4.51
N VAL A 101 -20.25 7.91 3.81
CA VAL A 101 -21.50 7.21 3.53
C VAL A 101 -22.03 6.50 4.78
N SER A 102 -21.18 5.80 5.55
CA SER A 102 -21.63 5.11 6.76
C SER A 102 -22.21 6.06 7.81
N LYS A 103 -21.64 7.28 7.95
CA LYS A 103 -22.22 8.31 8.85
C LYS A 103 -23.60 8.76 8.39
N ASN A 104 -23.80 8.98 7.09
CA ASN A 104 -25.12 9.37 6.57
C ASN A 104 -26.15 8.22 6.70
N LEU A 105 -25.73 6.97 6.50
CA LEU A 105 -26.59 5.79 6.68
C LEU A 105 -26.96 5.53 8.16
N ALA A 106 -26.21 6.08 9.11
CA ALA A 106 -26.58 6.03 10.52
C ALA A 106 -27.75 6.98 10.86
N GLU A 107 -27.97 8.00 10.04
CA GLU A 107 -28.98 9.05 10.27
C GLU A 107 -30.18 8.95 9.32
N LYS A 108 -29.97 8.37 8.13
CA LYS A 108 -30.92 8.36 7.01
C LYS A 108 -31.00 6.96 6.41
N ASP A 109 -32.16 6.62 5.85
CA ASP A 109 -32.24 5.42 5.03
C ASP A 109 -31.44 5.57 3.71
N GLU A 110 -31.02 4.44 3.14
CA GLU A 110 -30.21 4.42 1.91
C GLU A 110 -30.91 5.12 0.74
N ALA A 111 -32.24 4.94 0.62
CA ALA A 111 -33.01 5.50 -0.50
C ALA A 111 -33.06 7.03 -0.45
N GLN A 112 -33.23 7.59 0.75
CA GLN A 112 -33.21 9.01 1.04
C GLN A 112 -31.82 9.56 0.73
N PHE A 113 -30.75 8.93 1.24
CA PHE A 113 -29.41 9.44 1.04
C PHE A 113 -28.98 9.39 -0.43
N ARG A 114 -29.33 8.31 -1.15
CA ARG A 114 -29.16 8.24 -2.62
C ARG A 114 -29.87 9.38 -3.33
N LYS A 115 -31.10 9.70 -2.94
CA LYS A 115 -31.85 10.82 -3.55
C LYS A 115 -31.17 12.16 -3.30
N GLU A 116 -30.64 12.39 -2.10
CA GLU A 116 -29.88 13.60 -1.78
C GLU A 116 -28.63 13.72 -2.66
N LEU A 117 -27.84 12.65 -2.79
CA LEU A 117 -26.64 12.67 -3.63
C LEU A 117 -26.96 12.89 -5.12
N LEU A 118 -28.07 12.36 -5.62
CA LEU A 118 -28.55 12.65 -6.99
C LEU A 118 -28.91 14.13 -7.17
N VAL A 119 -29.51 14.78 -6.17
CA VAL A 119 -29.80 16.22 -6.20
C VAL A 119 -28.51 17.04 -6.16
N LEU A 120 -27.48 16.54 -5.48
CA LEU A 120 -26.13 17.12 -5.46
C LEU A 120 -25.32 16.85 -6.74
N GLY A 121 -25.91 16.17 -7.73
CA GLY A 121 -25.31 15.97 -9.05
C GLY A 121 -24.45 14.71 -9.19
N ARG A 122 -24.43 13.81 -8.19
CA ARG A 122 -23.73 12.52 -8.31
C ARG A 122 -24.42 11.60 -9.31
N GLY A 123 -23.62 10.82 -10.05
CA GLY A 123 -24.14 9.89 -11.06
C GLY A 123 -24.74 8.63 -10.43
N LYS A 124 -25.80 8.06 -11.03
CA LYS A 124 -26.42 6.82 -10.50
C LYS A 124 -25.42 5.66 -10.41
N GLU A 125 -24.60 5.46 -11.45
CA GLU A 125 -23.59 4.40 -11.51
C GLU A 125 -22.51 4.57 -10.44
N GLU A 126 -22.08 5.81 -10.20
CA GLU A 126 -21.14 6.15 -9.13
C GLU A 126 -21.72 5.80 -7.76
N LEU A 127 -23.00 6.12 -7.52
CA LEU A 127 -23.67 5.76 -6.27
C LEU A 127 -23.75 4.24 -6.11
N ASP A 128 -24.07 3.49 -7.16
CA ASP A 128 -24.09 2.02 -7.08
C ASP A 128 -22.73 1.45 -6.69
N ILE A 129 -21.64 2.02 -7.20
CA ILE A 129 -20.27 1.67 -6.80
C ILE A 129 -20.03 2.02 -5.33
N TRP A 130 -20.40 3.23 -4.89
CA TRP A 130 -20.19 3.68 -3.51
C TRP A 130 -20.92 2.77 -2.52
N PHE A 131 -22.22 2.54 -2.70
CA PHE A 131 -23.02 1.74 -1.77
C PHE A 131 -22.61 0.25 -1.79
N LYS A 132 -22.15 -0.28 -2.93
CA LYS A 132 -21.52 -1.61 -2.98
C LYS A 132 -20.24 -1.64 -2.14
N PHE A 133 -19.37 -0.64 -2.29
CA PHE A 133 -18.15 -0.52 -1.48
C PHE A 133 -18.45 -0.39 0.01
N ILE A 134 -19.49 0.35 0.41
CA ILE A 134 -19.87 0.45 1.83
C ILE A 134 -20.27 -0.88 2.42
N THR A 135 -21.06 -1.67 1.68
CA THR A 135 -21.43 -3.02 2.11
C THR A 135 -20.17 -3.86 2.36
N PHE A 136 -19.17 -3.76 1.47
CA PHE A 136 -17.88 -4.42 1.66
C PHE A 136 -17.10 -3.86 2.86
N ALA A 137 -17.01 -2.54 3.01
CA ALA A 137 -16.25 -1.88 4.07
C ALA A 137 -16.79 -2.26 5.46
N ILE A 138 -18.12 -2.18 5.66
CA ILE A 138 -18.76 -2.57 6.92
C ILE A 138 -18.51 -4.05 7.24
N ALA A 139 -18.61 -4.93 6.23
CA ALA A 139 -18.39 -6.36 6.43
C ALA A 139 -16.94 -6.70 6.81
N ASN A 140 -15.97 -5.82 6.51
CA ASN A 140 -14.55 -6.06 6.71
C ASN A 140 -13.87 -5.11 7.73
N GLU A 141 -14.64 -4.22 8.37
CA GLU A 141 -14.14 -3.28 9.40
C GLU A 141 -13.41 -4.02 10.53
N HIS A 142 -13.88 -5.23 10.86
CA HIS A 142 -13.34 -6.08 11.91
C HIS A 142 -12.91 -7.45 11.38
N ARG A 143 -12.54 -7.55 10.08
CA ARG A 143 -12.03 -8.82 9.56
C ARG A 143 -10.77 -9.22 10.33
N VAL A 144 -10.61 -10.51 10.58
CA VAL A 144 -9.46 -11.03 11.33
C VAL A 144 -8.51 -11.72 10.36
N LEU A 145 -7.27 -11.24 10.32
CA LEU A 145 -6.16 -11.94 9.70
C LEU A 145 -5.38 -12.76 10.72
N LEU A 146 -4.83 -13.89 10.28
CA LEU A 146 -3.94 -14.71 11.09
C LEU A 146 -2.48 -14.26 10.87
N PRO A 147 -1.78 -13.69 11.87
CA PRO A 147 -0.42 -13.19 11.70
C PRO A 147 0.54 -14.24 11.13
N GLN A 148 0.39 -15.51 11.52
CA GLN A 148 1.20 -16.61 11.02
C GLN A 148 1.07 -16.85 9.50
N ASN A 149 -0.10 -16.58 8.92
CA ASN A 149 -0.31 -16.72 7.47
C ASN A 149 0.42 -15.60 6.73
N ILE A 150 0.38 -14.37 7.26
CA ILE A 150 1.11 -13.24 6.69
C ILE A 150 2.62 -13.47 6.81
N SER A 151 3.12 -13.87 7.99
CA SER A 151 4.53 -14.25 8.19
C SER A 151 5.00 -15.32 7.20
N ARG A 152 4.17 -16.34 6.94
CA ARG A 152 4.46 -17.35 5.93
C ARG A 152 4.56 -16.74 4.54
N THR A 153 3.62 -15.88 4.18
CA THR A 153 3.56 -15.19 2.88
C THR A 153 4.79 -14.30 2.67
N ILE A 154 5.18 -13.52 3.68
CA ILE A 154 6.42 -12.71 3.67
C ILE A 154 7.63 -13.62 3.42
N LYS A 155 7.74 -14.73 4.15
CA LYS A 155 8.83 -15.69 3.95
C LYS A 155 8.85 -16.26 2.52
N LEU A 156 7.69 -16.66 1.99
CA LEU A 156 7.55 -17.18 0.64
C LEU A 156 7.88 -16.14 -0.45
N SER A 157 7.75 -14.85 -0.14
CA SER A 157 8.12 -13.78 -1.08
C SER A 157 9.64 -13.55 -1.19
N THR A 158 10.42 -13.98 -0.20
CA THR A 158 11.87 -13.73 -0.10
C THR A 158 12.65 -14.08 -1.37
N PRO A 159 12.43 -15.26 -2.02
CA PRO A 159 13.18 -15.64 -3.22
C PRO A 159 12.97 -14.68 -4.40
N TYR A 160 11.80 -14.02 -4.52
CA TYR A 160 11.55 -13.06 -5.60
C TYR A 160 12.42 -11.80 -5.45
N PHE A 161 12.60 -11.32 -4.22
CA PHE A 161 13.47 -10.16 -3.93
C PHE A 161 14.95 -10.51 -4.04
N GLU A 162 15.32 -11.75 -3.68
CA GLU A 162 16.69 -12.26 -3.92
C GLU A 162 16.98 -12.32 -5.42
N LYS A 163 16.07 -12.86 -6.22
CA LYS A 163 16.24 -12.95 -7.67
C LYS A 163 16.24 -11.57 -8.33
N TYR A 164 15.41 -10.65 -7.86
CA TYR A 164 15.37 -9.26 -8.30
C TYR A 164 16.72 -8.56 -8.08
N LEU A 165 17.32 -8.71 -6.91
CA LEU A 165 18.65 -8.18 -6.62
C LEU A 165 19.75 -8.85 -7.46
N GLU A 166 19.72 -10.17 -7.59
CA GLU A 166 20.67 -10.91 -8.43
C GLU A 166 20.64 -10.43 -9.90
N LEU A 167 19.43 -10.20 -10.46
CA LEU A 167 19.29 -9.67 -11.80
C LEU A 167 19.90 -8.28 -11.95
N ALA A 168 19.63 -7.37 -11.00
CA ALA A 168 20.20 -6.03 -11.02
C ALA A 168 21.74 -6.07 -11.01
N GLU A 169 22.30 -6.89 -10.12
CA GLU A 169 23.74 -7.09 -9.99
C GLU A 169 24.38 -7.69 -11.25
N TYR A 170 23.70 -8.64 -11.91
CA TYR A 170 24.19 -9.25 -13.16
C TYR A 170 24.21 -8.26 -14.31
N ILE A 171 23.17 -7.43 -14.45
CA ILE A 171 23.12 -6.39 -15.49
C ILE A 171 24.21 -5.35 -15.26
N GLU A 172 24.38 -4.89 -14.02
CA GLU A 172 25.42 -3.91 -13.67
C GLU A 172 26.83 -4.43 -13.97
N ARG A 173 27.10 -5.70 -13.67
CA ARG A 173 28.39 -6.35 -14.00
C ARG A 173 28.52 -6.78 -15.46
N LYS A 174 27.47 -6.65 -16.27
CA LYS A 174 27.38 -7.10 -17.66
C LYS A 174 27.61 -8.62 -17.81
N GLU A 175 27.15 -9.38 -16.84
CA GLU A 175 27.26 -10.84 -16.80
C GLU A 175 25.98 -11.49 -17.34
N GLY A 176 26.12 -12.59 -18.10
CA GLY A 176 24.96 -13.40 -18.52
C GLY A 176 23.91 -12.65 -19.36
N LEU A 177 24.31 -11.62 -20.11
CA LEU A 177 23.37 -10.72 -20.81
C LEU A 177 22.39 -11.45 -21.74
N ASN A 178 22.80 -12.60 -22.29
CA ASN A 178 21.99 -13.39 -23.21
C ASN A 178 20.74 -14.04 -22.59
N ILE A 179 20.65 -14.13 -21.25
CA ILE A 179 19.50 -14.76 -20.56
C ILE A 179 18.71 -13.78 -19.69
N ILE A 180 19.14 -12.52 -19.54
CA ILE A 180 18.52 -11.55 -18.63
C ILE A 180 17.05 -11.31 -19.00
N ILE A 181 16.76 -11.08 -20.28
CA ILE A 181 15.39 -10.83 -20.78
C ILE A 181 14.47 -12.00 -20.40
N GLU A 182 14.89 -13.24 -20.66
CA GLU A 182 14.12 -14.43 -20.32
C GLU A 182 13.95 -14.60 -18.80
N GLN A 183 15.00 -14.31 -18.01
CA GLN A 183 14.91 -14.39 -16.56
C GLN A 183 13.99 -13.30 -15.96
N THR A 184 13.99 -12.10 -16.54
CA THR A 184 13.07 -11.02 -16.17
C THR A 184 11.63 -11.43 -16.45
N GLU A 185 11.34 -12.02 -17.62
CA GLU A 185 9.99 -12.50 -17.98
C GLU A 185 9.51 -13.57 -16.99
N ASN A 186 10.34 -14.60 -16.79
CA ASN A 186 10.00 -15.69 -15.88
C ASN A 186 9.76 -15.20 -14.45
N LEU A 187 10.50 -14.20 -13.98
CA LEU A 187 10.30 -13.65 -12.64
C LEU A 187 8.97 -12.90 -12.54
N ILE A 188 8.58 -12.13 -13.58
CA ILE A 188 7.27 -11.47 -13.63
C ILE A 188 6.16 -12.52 -13.55
N ASP A 189 6.21 -13.55 -14.40
CA ASP A 189 5.19 -14.60 -14.44
C ASP A 189 5.06 -15.34 -13.10
N GLN A 190 6.19 -15.61 -12.43
CA GLN A 190 6.21 -16.24 -11.12
C GLN A 190 5.60 -15.34 -10.03
N ILE A 191 5.88 -14.04 -10.07
CA ILE A 191 5.28 -13.06 -9.15
C ILE A 191 3.78 -12.94 -9.39
N ASP A 192 3.35 -12.86 -10.65
CA ASP A 192 1.93 -12.80 -10.99
C ASP A 192 1.18 -14.05 -10.53
N LEU A 193 1.77 -15.23 -10.75
CA LEU A 193 1.21 -16.47 -10.21
C LEU A 193 1.14 -16.44 -8.67
N PHE A 194 2.17 -15.95 -8.00
CA PHE A 194 2.22 -15.87 -6.54
C PHE A 194 1.16 -14.92 -5.97
N LEU A 195 1.00 -13.72 -6.56
CA LEU A 195 -0.02 -12.74 -6.17
C LEU A 195 -1.43 -13.32 -6.26
N ASN A 196 -1.69 -14.17 -7.26
CA ASN A 196 -3.00 -14.75 -7.50
C ASN A 196 -3.25 -16.08 -6.75
N SER A 197 -2.21 -16.81 -6.38
CA SER A 197 -2.34 -18.16 -5.78
C SER A 197 -2.04 -18.23 -4.29
N ASP A 198 -1.26 -17.29 -3.75
CA ASP A 198 -1.07 -17.21 -2.30
C ASP A 198 -2.37 -16.70 -1.63
N PRO A 199 -2.91 -17.40 -0.61
CA PRO A 199 -4.19 -17.03 -0.01
C PRO A 199 -4.20 -15.63 0.60
N SER A 200 -3.09 -15.16 1.19
CA SER A 200 -3.04 -13.84 1.82
C SER A 200 -2.88 -12.74 0.79
N LEU A 201 -2.05 -12.93 -0.23
CA LEU A 201 -1.90 -11.95 -1.32
C LEU A 201 -3.16 -11.86 -2.19
N SER A 202 -3.74 -12.99 -2.59
CA SER A 202 -4.97 -12.98 -3.39
C SER A 202 -6.13 -12.30 -2.64
N GLN A 203 -6.20 -12.50 -1.32
CA GLN A 203 -7.14 -11.77 -0.47
C GLN A 203 -6.88 -10.26 -0.49
N SER A 204 -5.65 -9.81 -0.30
CA SER A 204 -5.37 -8.36 -0.30
C SER A 204 -5.51 -7.72 -1.68
N VAL A 205 -5.24 -8.44 -2.77
CA VAL A 205 -5.54 -8.03 -4.15
C VAL A 205 -7.03 -7.82 -4.31
N PHE A 206 -7.84 -8.79 -3.88
CA PHE A 206 -9.30 -8.67 -3.92
C PHE A 206 -9.80 -7.48 -3.08
N GLU A 207 -9.32 -7.32 -1.86
CA GLU A 207 -9.76 -6.26 -0.95
C GLU A 207 -9.41 -4.86 -1.47
N ASN A 208 -8.20 -4.67 -1.99
CA ASN A 208 -7.81 -3.41 -2.62
C ASN A 208 -8.61 -3.12 -3.90
N SER A 209 -9.00 -4.15 -4.66
CA SER A 209 -9.85 -3.97 -5.86
C SER A 209 -11.28 -3.52 -5.55
N GLN A 210 -11.72 -3.59 -4.28
CA GLN A 210 -13.04 -3.10 -3.88
C GLN A 210 -13.06 -1.59 -3.64
N VAL A 211 -11.90 -0.95 -3.45
CA VAL A 211 -11.82 0.49 -3.15
C VAL A 211 -12.11 1.27 -4.44
N PRO A 212 -13.19 2.06 -4.49
CA PRO A 212 -13.51 2.84 -5.69
C PRO A 212 -12.57 4.03 -5.83
N TYR A 213 -12.33 4.43 -7.07
CA TYR A 213 -11.77 5.74 -7.35
C TYR A 213 -12.79 6.81 -6.99
N VAL A 214 -12.38 7.79 -6.19
CA VAL A 214 -13.20 8.93 -5.79
C VAL A 214 -12.37 10.20 -6.01
N ASP A 215 -12.86 11.10 -6.84
CA ASP A 215 -12.31 12.45 -6.97
C ASP A 215 -12.99 13.34 -5.92
N TRP A 216 -12.31 13.52 -4.78
CA TRP A 216 -12.81 14.34 -3.67
C TRP A 216 -12.73 15.83 -3.95
N ASP A 217 -11.81 16.25 -4.81
CA ASP A 217 -11.47 17.65 -4.99
C ASP A 217 -12.39 18.37 -5.99
N GLU A 218 -13.19 17.63 -6.78
CA GLU A 218 -14.12 18.15 -7.81
C GLU A 218 -13.54 19.28 -8.68
N ASN A 219 -12.21 19.43 -8.75
CA ASN A 219 -11.58 20.62 -9.34
C ASN A 219 -11.35 20.48 -10.85
N HIS A 220 -11.68 19.33 -11.43
CA HIS A 220 -11.60 19.12 -12.86
C HIS A 220 -12.98 19.15 -13.51
N GLY A 221 -13.59 20.34 -13.45
CA GLY A 221 -14.41 20.82 -14.57
C GLY A 221 -13.52 20.97 -15.82
N GLY A 222 -13.26 19.85 -16.50
CA GLY A 222 -12.63 19.84 -17.80
C GLY A 222 -13.62 20.28 -18.87
N SER A 223 -13.47 21.53 -19.33
CA SER A 223 -13.83 21.93 -20.70
C SER A 223 -12.73 21.50 -21.65
#